data_AF-A0A1Q3DW05-F1
#
_entry.id   AF-A0A1Q3DW05-F1
#
_cell.length_a   1.000
_cell.length_b   1.000
_cell.length_c   1.000
_cell.angle_alpha   90.00
_cell.angle_beta   90.00
_cell.angle_gamma   90.00
#
_symmetry.space_group_name_H-M   'P 1'
#
loop_
_entity.id
_entity.type
_entity.pdbx_description
1 polymer ?
#
loop_
_entity_poly.entity_id
_entity_poly.type
_entity_poly.pdbx_seq_one_letter_code
_entity_poly.pdbx_strand_id
1 'polypeptide(L)'
;MLFRASVHVRSFGLRKRCFASAAASFRIPVIDFSRFREARSLAEKKETANEIVSAFKNSGFIYVSNHGISEDTVSNVFRKSAEFFKLPESVKAQLAWEDPRSNRGYVQIGRERVTQSANAAEISALREKAPDFKETMEIGRDWDSEWKNQWPKESDVPGFNKTMLNFFQTCHNLHVEMMQSVALGLDLSQDFFDRKIDQQCHNLRLLSYPPIKRAFLDGDGQARAGAHSDYGTLTLLFQYYLRR
;
A
#
# COMPACT_ATOMS: atom_id res chain seq x y z
N MET A 1 -14.82 -8.33 14.84
CA MET A 1 -14.02 -7.11 15.08
C MET A 1 -12.89 -7.12 14.07
N LEU A 2 -13.05 -6.43 12.92
CA LEU A 2 -11.97 -6.31 11.92
C LEU A 2 -10.99 -5.25 12.43
N PHE A 3 -9.77 -5.66 12.76
CA PHE A 3 -8.68 -4.73 12.98
C PHE A 3 -8.25 -4.18 11.62
N ARG A 4 -8.15 -2.84 11.53
CA ARG A 4 -7.65 -2.12 10.35
C ARG A 4 -6.28 -1.59 10.68
N ALA A 5 -5.33 -1.91 9.82
CA ALA A 5 -3.92 -1.72 10.07
C ALA A 5 -3.26 -1.29 8.76
N SER A 6 -2.63 -0.12 8.73
CA SER A 6 -1.73 0.24 7.64
C SER A 6 -0.29 0.31 8.16
N VAL A 7 0.58 -0.50 7.55
CA VAL A 7 2.00 -0.60 7.86
C VAL A 7 2.75 0.33 6.93
N HIS A 8 3.48 1.29 7.46
CA HIS A 8 4.38 2.11 6.67
C HIS A 8 5.82 1.59 6.79
N VAL A 9 6.49 1.38 5.66
CA VAL A 9 7.90 0.97 5.61
C VAL A 9 8.78 2.21 5.34
N ARG A 10 9.85 2.42 6.11
CA ARG A 10 10.81 3.54 5.94
C ARG A 10 12.22 3.05 5.65
N SER A 11 12.89 3.70 4.70
CA SER A 11 14.36 3.77 4.59
C SER A 11 14.84 5.15 5.09
N PHE A 12 15.93 5.20 5.85
CA PHE A 12 16.28 6.33 6.74
C PHE A 12 17.02 7.51 6.07
N GLY A 13 16.84 8.69 6.68
CA GLY A 13 17.65 9.90 6.54
C GLY A 13 17.22 10.93 7.59
N LEU A 14 17.84 10.92 8.77
CA LEU A 14 17.47 11.75 9.92
C LEU A 14 17.84 13.24 9.70
N ARG A 15 16.85 14.14 9.81
CA ARG A 15 17.07 15.50 10.32
C ARG A 15 15.96 15.89 11.30
N LYS A 16 16.36 16.23 12.52
CA LYS A 16 15.50 16.75 13.59
C LYS A 16 15.10 18.20 13.26
N ARG A 17 13.81 18.51 13.27
CA ARG A 17 13.31 19.84 13.62
C ARG A 17 12.12 19.68 14.56
N CYS A 18 12.22 20.36 15.70
CA CYS A 18 11.25 20.39 16.78
C CYS A 18 10.32 21.59 16.57
N PHE A 19 9.01 21.38 16.62
CA PHE A 19 8.03 22.40 16.99
C PHE A 19 6.94 21.70 17.81
N ALA A 20 6.64 22.25 18.98
CA ALA A 20 5.67 21.72 19.92
C ALA A 20 4.32 22.45 19.78
N SER A 21 3.23 21.68 19.82
CA SER A 21 1.93 22.04 20.38
C SER A 21 1.26 20.73 20.79
N ALA A 22 0.95 20.58 22.09
CA ALA A 22 0.44 19.34 22.66
C ALA A 22 -1.09 19.26 22.53
N ALA A 23 -1.56 19.00 21.32
CA ALA A 23 -2.64 18.03 21.16
C ALA A 23 -2.10 16.67 21.64
N ALA A 24 -2.93 15.78 22.20
CA ALA A 24 -2.50 14.41 22.51
C ALA A 24 -1.71 13.88 21.30
N SER A 25 -0.39 13.72 21.45
CA SER A 25 0.47 13.64 20.27
C SER A 25 0.18 12.33 19.57
N PHE A 26 -0.59 12.38 18.49
CA PHE A 26 -0.81 11.22 17.64
C PHE A 26 0.56 10.74 17.15
N ARG A 27 0.97 9.57 17.63
CA ARG A 27 2.25 8.94 17.30
C ARG A 27 1.98 7.59 16.69
N ILE A 28 2.60 7.35 15.55
CA ILE A 28 2.63 6.04 14.91
C ILE A 28 3.90 5.35 15.41
N PRO A 29 3.80 4.25 16.18
CA PRO A 29 4.98 3.56 16.71
C PRO A 29 5.78 2.89 15.60
N VAL A 30 7.08 2.71 15.84
CA VAL A 30 7.97 1.93 14.98
C VAL A 30 8.24 0.62 15.71
N ILE A 31 7.86 -0.50 15.10
CA ILE A 31 8.00 -1.84 15.67
C ILE A 31 9.09 -2.58 14.90
N ASP A 32 10.11 -3.05 15.62
CA ASP A 32 11.13 -3.95 15.09
C ASP A 32 10.56 -5.37 14.98
N PHE A 33 10.25 -5.80 13.76
CA PHE A 33 9.60 -7.09 13.54
C PHE A 33 10.57 -8.27 13.59
N SER A 34 11.88 -8.04 13.61
CA SER A 34 12.86 -9.10 13.91
C SER A 34 12.56 -9.74 15.27
N ARG A 35 12.08 -8.96 16.25
CA ARG A 35 11.67 -9.44 17.59
C ARG A 35 10.57 -10.48 17.55
N PHE A 36 9.72 -10.49 16.52
CA PHE A 36 8.70 -11.53 16.33
C PHE A 36 9.24 -12.72 15.51
N ARG A 37 10.00 -12.43 14.44
CA ARG A 37 10.50 -13.44 13.49
C ARG A 37 11.61 -14.31 14.07
N GLU A 38 12.44 -13.73 14.93
CA GLU A 38 13.62 -14.37 15.53
C GLU A 38 13.39 -14.81 16.99
N ALA A 39 12.16 -14.62 17.49
CA ALA A 39 11.76 -15.05 18.83
C ALA A 39 11.97 -16.56 19.02
N ARG A 40 12.54 -16.92 20.16
CA ARG A 40 12.87 -18.29 20.58
C ARG A 40 11.80 -18.91 21.46
N SER A 41 10.83 -18.13 21.92
CA SER A 41 9.71 -18.60 22.73
C SER A 41 8.39 -17.96 22.33
N LEU A 42 7.28 -18.60 22.71
CA LEU A 42 5.94 -18.04 22.53
C LEU A 42 5.75 -16.74 23.33
N ALA A 43 6.38 -16.64 24.50
CA ALA A 43 6.33 -15.43 25.33
C ALA A 43 6.97 -14.24 24.60
N GLU A 44 8.15 -14.41 24.01
CA GLU A 44 8.84 -13.38 23.22
C GLU A 44 8.02 -12.94 21.99
N LYS A 45 7.41 -13.90 21.27
CA LYS A 45 6.48 -13.58 20.17
C LYS A 45 5.30 -12.74 20.67
N LYS A 46 4.75 -13.12 21.82
CA LYS A 46 3.55 -12.48 22.39
C LYS A 46 3.82 -11.03 22.82
N GLU A 47 5.02 -10.70 23.27
CA GLU A 47 5.40 -9.31 23.57
C GLU A 47 5.27 -8.40 22.35
N THR A 48 5.88 -8.80 21.23
CA THR A 48 5.80 -8.02 19.98
C THR A 48 4.37 -8.01 19.41
N ALA A 49 3.66 -9.14 19.50
CA ALA A 49 2.27 -9.26 19.09
C ALA A 49 1.33 -8.31 19.86
N ASN A 50 1.51 -8.22 21.19
CA ASN A 50 0.74 -7.32 22.05
C ASN A 50 1.02 -5.85 21.71
N GLU A 51 2.29 -5.51 21.42
CA GLU A 51 2.69 -4.17 20.97
C GLU A 51 2.00 -3.80 19.64
N ILE A 52 2.00 -4.71 18.68
CA ILE A 52 1.32 -4.55 17.37
C ILE A 52 -0.19 -4.32 17.55
N VAL A 53 -0.87 -5.17 18.31
CA VAL A 53 -2.32 -5.05 18.53
C VAL A 53 -2.66 -3.78 19.31
N SER A 54 -1.86 -3.42 20.31
CA SER A 54 -2.02 -2.16 21.05
C SER A 54 -1.88 -0.96 20.12
N ALA A 55 -0.88 -0.96 19.24
CA ALA A 55 -0.69 0.10 18.27
C ALA A 55 -1.88 0.21 17.31
N PHE A 56 -2.38 -0.91 16.76
CA PHE A 56 -3.57 -0.88 15.90
C PHE A 56 -4.83 -0.40 16.62
N LYS A 57 -5.00 -0.71 17.92
CA LYS A 57 -6.13 -0.18 18.71
C LYS A 57 -6.04 1.33 18.95
N ASN A 58 -4.83 1.88 19.08
CA ASN A 58 -4.61 3.27 19.45
C ASN A 58 -4.48 4.21 18.25
N SER A 59 -3.59 3.91 17.30
CA SER A 59 -3.32 4.75 16.15
C SER A 59 -4.00 4.26 14.88
N GLY A 60 -4.26 2.95 14.75
CA GLY A 60 -4.64 2.30 13.49
C GLY A 60 -3.47 2.10 12.51
N PHE A 61 -2.26 2.53 12.88
CA PHE A 61 -1.07 2.53 12.03
C PHE A 61 0.18 2.09 12.79
N ILE A 62 1.08 1.42 12.09
CA ILE A 62 2.44 1.17 12.58
C ILE A 62 3.46 1.46 11.49
N TYR A 63 4.66 1.85 11.89
CA TYR A 63 5.85 1.65 11.07
C TYR A 63 6.48 0.32 11.45
N VAL A 64 6.94 -0.45 10.48
CA VAL A 64 7.65 -1.70 10.74
C VAL A 64 9.07 -1.61 10.20
N SER A 65 10.05 -1.95 11.04
CA SER A 65 11.45 -2.13 10.65
C SER A 65 11.85 -3.60 10.70
N ASN A 66 12.92 -3.97 9.99
CA ASN A 66 13.45 -5.34 9.93
C ASN A 66 12.38 -6.41 9.60
N HIS A 67 11.41 -6.07 8.75
CA HIS A 67 10.33 -6.95 8.30
C HIS A 67 10.78 -8.06 7.33
N GLY A 68 12.06 -8.07 6.92
CA GLY A 68 12.63 -9.12 6.07
C GLY A 68 12.51 -8.92 4.56
N ILE A 69 11.95 -7.81 4.08
CA ILE A 69 11.98 -7.46 2.65
C ILE A 69 13.21 -6.59 2.42
N SER A 70 14.11 -7.02 1.54
CA SER A 70 15.36 -6.29 1.28
C SER A 70 15.12 -4.94 0.60
N GLU A 71 15.99 -3.97 0.88
CA GLU A 71 15.95 -2.67 0.20
C GLU A 71 16.13 -2.79 -1.31
N ASP A 72 16.93 -3.76 -1.78
CA ASP A 72 17.11 -4.06 -3.21
C ASP A 72 15.80 -4.51 -3.87
N THR A 73 15.01 -5.35 -3.18
CA THR A 73 13.71 -5.81 -3.68
C THR A 73 12.77 -4.62 -3.86
N VAL A 74 12.66 -3.78 -2.83
CA VAL A 74 11.80 -2.58 -2.86
C VAL A 74 12.28 -1.61 -3.95
N SER A 75 13.58 -1.34 -4.01
CA SER A 75 14.18 -0.42 -4.99
C SER A 75 13.97 -0.90 -6.43
N ASN A 76 14.09 -2.21 -6.69
CA ASN A 76 13.83 -2.79 -7.99
C ASN A 76 12.36 -2.63 -8.43
N VAL A 77 11.42 -2.82 -7.51
CA VAL A 77 9.98 -2.61 -7.76
C VAL A 77 9.68 -1.16 -8.08
N PHE A 78 10.20 -0.21 -7.30
CA PHE A 78 10.04 1.22 -7.58
C PHE A 78 10.65 1.62 -8.91
N ARG A 79 11.82 1.07 -9.27
CA ARG A 79 12.44 1.29 -10.59
C ARG A 79 11.54 0.79 -11.72
N LYS A 80 11.02 -0.44 -11.63
CA LYS A 80 10.11 -1.01 -12.64
C LYS A 80 8.78 -0.27 -12.73
N SER A 81 8.25 0.18 -11.60
CA SER A 81 7.08 1.06 -11.56
C SER A 81 7.36 2.39 -12.27
N ALA A 82 8.52 3.01 -12.03
CA ALA A 82 8.90 4.25 -12.71
C ALA A 82 9.15 4.06 -14.21
N GLU A 83 9.71 2.91 -14.64
CA GLU A 83 9.83 2.56 -16.07
C GLU A 83 8.45 2.46 -16.75
N PHE A 84 7.49 1.81 -16.09
CA PHE A 84 6.11 1.71 -16.58
C PHE A 84 5.42 3.07 -16.71
N PHE A 85 5.47 3.92 -15.68
CA PHE A 85 4.79 5.23 -15.73
C PHE A 85 5.45 6.24 -16.69
N LYS A 86 6.68 5.97 -17.15
CA LYS A 86 7.35 6.72 -18.22
C LYS A 86 6.90 6.33 -19.63
N LEU A 87 6.16 5.24 -19.79
CA LEU A 87 5.65 4.83 -21.10
C LEU A 87 4.71 5.90 -21.69
N PRO A 88 4.60 5.97 -23.03
CA PRO A 88 3.61 6.83 -23.68
C PRO A 88 2.20 6.54 -23.17
N GLU A 89 1.37 7.57 -23.03
CA GLU A 89 -0.01 7.43 -22.56
C GLU A 89 -0.80 6.43 -23.42
N SER A 90 -0.57 6.42 -24.73
CA SER A 90 -1.19 5.48 -25.67
C SER A 90 -0.85 4.02 -25.40
N VAL A 91 0.29 3.72 -24.78
CA VAL A 91 0.68 2.36 -24.38
C VAL A 91 0.01 2.00 -23.06
N LYS A 92 0.05 2.90 -22.06
CA LYS A 92 -0.61 2.67 -20.77
C LYS A 92 -2.13 2.53 -20.91
N ALA A 93 -2.74 3.32 -21.81
CA ALA A 93 -4.18 3.29 -22.08
C ALA A 93 -4.66 1.95 -22.67
N GLN A 94 -3.80 1.16 -23.32
CA GLN A 94 -4.13 -0.20 -23.78
C GLN A 94 -4.31 -1.18 -22.61
N LEU A 95 -3.84 -0.82 -21.42
CA LEU A 95 -3.92 -1.62 -20.19
C LEU A 95 -4.99 -1.07 -19.25
N ALA A 96 -5.88 -0.21 -19.76
CA ALA A 96 -6.83 0.52 -18.93
C ALA A 96 -7.65 -0.42 -18.06
N TRP A 97 -7.93 0.03 -16.84
CA TRP A 97 -8.90 -0.61 -15.98
C TRP A 97 -10.28 -0.62 -16.67
N GLU A 98 -10.89 -1.81 -16.74
CA GLU A 98 -12.13 -2.04 -17.48
C GLU A 98 -13.34 -2.29 -16.57
N ASP A 99 -13.16 -3.01 -15.45
CA ASP A 99 -14.26 -3.45 -14.57
C ASP A 99 -13.94 -3.23 -13.07
N PRO A 100 -14.83 -2.58 -12.30
CA PRO A 100 -14.66 -2.40 -10.86
C PRO A 100 -14.53 -3.67 -10.04
N ARG A 101 -15.06 -4.79 -10.53
CA ARG A 101 -14.96 -6.09 -9.87
C ARG A 101 -13.58 -6.71 -10.08
N SER A 102 -12.92 -6.44 -11.20
CA SER A 102 -11.58 -6.95 -11.47
C SER A 102 -10.54 -6.22 -10.62
N ASN A 103 -10.71 -4.89 -10.52
CA ASN A 103 -9.73 -3.98 -9.95
C ASN A 103 -8.31 -4.23 -10.49
N ARG A 104 -8.18 -4.44 -11.82
CA ARG A 104 -6.90 -4.66 -12.54
C ARG A 104 -6.70 -3.61 -13.63
N GLY A 105 -5.44 -3.27 -13.88
CA GLY A 105 -5.03 -2.41 -15.00
C GLY A 105 -4.71 -0.97 -14.60
N TYR A 106 -4.49 -0.14 -15.61
CA TYR A 106 -4.04 1.23 -15.49
C TYR A 106 -5.20 2.20 -15.29
N VAL A 107 -5.03 3.14 -14.36
CA VAL A 107 -5.94 4.26 -14.13
C VAL A 107 -5.20 5.56 -14.41
N GLN A 108 -5.66 6.26 -15.45
CA GLN A 108 -5.12 7.55 -15.87
C GLN A 108 -5.38 8.67 -14.86
N ILE A 109 -4.56 9.71 -14.94
CA ILE A 109 -4.69 10.93 -14.14
C ILE A 109 -6.08 11.53 -14.29
N GLY A 110 -6.70 11.88 -13.16
CA GLY A 110 -8.02 12.52 -13.10
C GLY A 110 -9.22 11.61 -13.39
N ARG A 111 -9.01 10.31 -13.66
CA ARG A 111 -10.12 9.33 -13.73
C ARG A 111 -10.64 8.95 -12.35
N GLU A 112 -9.78 9.01 -11.33
CA GLU A 112 -10.15 8.78 -9.92
C GLU A 112 -10.21 10.09 -9.12
N ARG A 113 -11.16 10.11 -8.18
CA ARG A 113 -11.10 10.96 -6.99
C ARG A 113 -11.50 10.10 -5.81
N VAL A 114 -10.63 10.03 -4.81
CA VAL A 114 -10.92 9.29 -3.58
C VAL A 114 -11.88 10.12 -2.72
N THR A 115 -13.07 9.60 -2.46
CA THR A 115 -14.09 10.24 -1.62
C THR A 115 -14.84 9.19 -0.81
N GLN A 116 -15.34 9.58 0.36
CA GLN A 116 -16.23 8.74 1.17
C GLN A 116 -17.68 8.79 0.69
N SER A 117 -18.01 9.66 -0.28
CA SER A 117 -19.35 9.70 -0.87
C SER A 117 -19.57 8.49 -1.78
N ALA A 118 -20.69 7.81 -1.60
CA ALA A 118 -21.17 6.76 -2.51
C ALA A 118 -22.06 7.33 -3.64
N ASN A 119 -22.31 8.65 -3.66
CA ASN A 119 -23.18 9.30 -4.62
C ASN A 119 -22.41 9.64 -5.91
N ALA A 120 -22.82 9.05 -7.04
CA ALA A 120 -22.17 9.24 -8.33
C ALA A 120 -22.16 10.71 -8.81
N ALA A 121 -23.20 11.50 -8.52
CA ALA A 121 -23.28 12.90 -8.91
C ALA A 121 -22.34 13.78 -8.08
N GLU A 122 -22.22 13.52 -6.77
CA GLU A 122 -21.22 14.19 -5.93
C GLU A 122 -19.80 13.79 -6.33
N ILE A 123 -19.56 12.51 -6.60
CA ILE A 123 -18.26 12.04 -7.11
C ILE A 123 -17.91 12.76 -8.42
N SER A 124 -18.88 12.90 -9.34
CA SER A 124 -18.67 13.58 -10.63
C SER A 124 -18.37 15.07 -10.45
N ALA A 125 -19.17 15.79 -9.66
CA ALA A 125 -18.97 17.21 -9.38
C ALA A 125 -17.63 17.47 -8.66
N LEU A 126 -17.23 16.56 -7.76
CA LEU A 126 -15.93 16.61 -7.11
C LEU A 126 -14.80 16.32 -8.12
N ARG A 127 -14.94 15.34 -9.02
CA ARG A 127 -13.93 15.08 -10.07
C ARG A 127 -13.73 16.28 -10.99
N GLU A 128 -14.81 16.98 -11.35
CA GLU A 128 -14.76 18.19 -12.18
C GLU A 128 -14.07 19.36 -11.46
N LYS A 129 -14.24 19.48 -10.13
CA LYS A 129 -13.68 20.60 -9.36
C LYS A 129 -12.20 20.45 -9.01
N ALA A 130 -11.74 19.24 -8.73
CA ALA A 130 -10.34 18.94 -8.37
C ALA A 130 -10.02 17.45 -8.55
N PRO A 131 -9.53 17.01 -9.72
CA PRO A 131 -9.11 15.63 -9.93
C PRO A 131 -7.86 15.28 -9.10
N ASP A 132 -7.77 14.04 -8.59
CA ASP A 132 -6.52 13.56 -7.97
C ASP A 132 -5.45 13.50 -9.07
N PHE A 133 -4.34 14.23 -8.88
CA PHE A 133 -3.24 14.24 -9.84
C PHE A 133 -2.29 13.06 -9.60
N LYS A 134 -2.83 11.86 -9.79
CA LYS A 134 -2.16 10.57 -9.62
C LYS A 134 -2.55 9.64 -10.77
N GLU A 135 -1.66 8.74 -11.12
CA GLU A 135 -1.95 7.60 -11.99
C GLU A 135 -1.61 6.31 -11.24
N THR A 136 -2.35 5.22 -11.53
CA THR A 136 -2.15 3.94 -10.85
C THR A 136 -2.09 2.77 -11.82
N MET A 137 -1.46 1.70 -11.36
CA MET A 137 -1.50 0.39 -12.00
C MET A 137 -1.83 -0.64 -10.94
N GLU A 138 -2.97 -1.31 -11.11
CA GLU A 138 -3.50 -2.30 -10.20
C GLU A 138 -3.19 -3.72 -10.70
N ILE A 139 -2.57 -4.51 -9.83
CA ILE A 139 -2.14 -5.89 -10.09
C ILE A 139 -2.69 -6.76 -8.98
N GLY A 140 -3.36 -7.87 -9.31
CA GLY A 140 -3.72 -8.88 -8.33
C GLY A 140 -3.02 -10.20 -8.61
N ARG A 141 -3.54 -11.28 -8.02
CA ARG A 141 -3.02 -12.64 -8.27
C ARG A 141 -3.17 -13.02 -9.75
N ASP A 142 -2.15 -13.63 -10.32
CA ASP A 142 -2.09 -13.96 -11.75
C ASP A 142 -2.87 -15.23 -12.09
N TRP A 143 -3.04 -16.12 -11.12
CA TRP A 143 -3.78 -17.37 -11.25
C TRP A 143 -5.29 -17.21 -11.06
N ASP A 144 -5.81 -15.99 -11.04
CA ASP A 144 -7.25 -15.75 -11.05
C ASP A 144 -7.85 -16.22 -12.38
N SER A 145 -8.87 -17.09 -12.34
CA SER A 145 -9.51 -17.62 -13.55
C SER A 145 -10.46 -16.61 -14.20
N GLU A 146 -11.03 -15.70 -13.40
CA GLU A 146 -12.02 -14.72 -13.85
C GLU A 146 -11.36 -13.40 -14.24
N TRP A 147 -10.44 -12.90 -13.40
CA TRP A 147 -9.88 -11.55 -13.53
C TRP A 147 -8.39 -11.56 -13.84
N LYS A 148 -8.04 -11.44 -15.12
CA LYS A 148 -6.65 -11.40 -15.59
C LYS A 148 -5.98 -10.05 -15.33
N ASN A 149 -4.69 -10.09 -15.02
CA ASN A 149 -3.86 -8.89 -14.97
C ASN A 149 -3.64 -8.32 -16.38
N GLN A 150 -3.57 -6.99 -16.48
CA GLN A 150 -3.25 -6.28 -17.72
C GLN A 150 -1.75 -5.94 -17.73
N TRP A 151 -0.96 -6.74 -18.45
CA TRP A 151 0.49 -6.61 -18.41
C TRP A 151 1.05 -5.76 -19.56
N PRO A 152 2.05 -4.88 -19.32
CA PRO A 152 2.79 -4.27 -20.42
C PRO A 152 3.54 -5.35 -21.22
N LYS A 153 3.87 -5.04 -22.48
CA LYS A 153 4.68 -5.97 -23.28
C LYS A 153 6.08 -6.06 -22.69
N GLU A 154 6.69 -7.23 -22.80
CA GLU A 154 8.07 -7.46 -22.37
C GLU A 154 9.05 -6.52 -23.08
N SER A 155 8.74 -6.07 -24.30
CA SER A 155 9.53 -5.06 -25.04
C SER A 155 9.47 -3.66 -24.43
N ASP A 156 8.36 -3.33 -23.74
CA ASP A 156 8.12 -1.98 -23.22
C ASP A 156 8.78 -1.82 -21.85
N VAL A 157 8.63 -2.84 -20.99
CA VAL A 157 9.26 -2.88 -19.67
C VAL A 157 9.76 -4.31 -19.36
N PRO A 158 10.97 -4.67 -19.80
CA PRO A 158 11.49 -6.03 -19.62
C PRO A 158 11.48 -6.47 -18.15
N GLY A 159 10.94 -7.65 -17.87
CA GLY A 159 10.88 -8.25 -16.55
C GLY A 159 9.88 -7.59 -15.58
N PHE A 160 8.97 -6.74 -16.06
CA PHE A 160 7.96 -6.08 -15.22
C PHE A 160 7.08 -7.10 -14.49
N ASN A 161 6.44 -8.01 -15.23
CA ASN A 161 5.48 -8.97 -14.69
C ASN A 161 6.14 -9.85 -13.62
N LYS A 162 7.31 -10.42 -13.95
CA LYS A 162 8.10 -11.24 -13.02
C LYS A 162 8.45 -10.46 -11.74
N THR A 163 8.88 -9.20 -11.88
CA THR A 163 9.23 -8.36 -10.72
C THR A 163 8.01 -8.13 -9.83
N MET A 164 6.87 -7.77 -10.41
CA MET A 164 5.66 -7.47 -9.65
C MET A 164 5.05 -8.72 -9.01
N LEU A 165 5.06 -9.86 -9.68
CA LEU A 165 4.58 -11.13 -9.11
C LEU A 165 5.48 -11.65 -8.00
N ASN A 166 6.80 -11.53 -8.13
CA ASN A 166 7.72 -11.84 -7.05
C ASN A 166 7.47 -10.93 -5.84
N PHE A 167 7.26 -9.63 -6.06
CA PHE A 167 6.97 -8.70 -4.98
C PHE A 167 5.61 -8.94 -4.33
N PHE A 168 4.59 -9.32 -5.13
CA PHE A 168 3.28 -9.74 -4.64
C PHE A 168 3.41 -10.90 -3.65
N GLN A 169 4.18 -11.94 -3.99
CA GLN A 169 4.44 -13.07 -3.10
C GLN A 169 5.24 -12.67 -1.85
N THR A 170 6.27 -11.84 -2.01
CA THR A 170 7.04 -11.30 -0.88
C THR A 170 6.15 -10.54 0.10
N CYS A 171 5.21 -9.72 -0.41
CA CYS A 171 4.23 -9.01 0.42
C CYS A 171 3.23 -9.96 1.07
N HIS A 172 2.78 -11.01 0.38
CA HIS A 172 1.90 -12.02 0.95
C HIS A 172 2.56 -12.75 2.14
N ASN A 173 3.83 -13.14 2.01
CA ASN A 173 4.56 -13.80 3.10
C ASN A 173 4.63 -12.89 4.35
N LEU A 174 4.94 -11.60 4.17
CA LEU A 174 4.92 -10.63 5.26
C LEU A 174 3.50 -10.43 5.82
N HIS A 175 2.47 -10.43 4.97
CA HIS A 175 1.08 -10.35 5.40
C HIS A 175 0.69 -11.53 6.29
N VAL A 176 1.09 -12.76 5.94
CA VAL A 176 0.88 -13.95 6.79
C VAL A 176 1.55 -13.76 8.14
N GLU A 177 2.85 -13.44 8.19
CA GLU A 177 3.58 -13.23 9.45
C GLU A 177 2.94 -12.11 10.31
N MET A 178 2.51 -11.01 9.69
CA MET A 178 1.81 -9.93 10.36
C MET A 178 0.46 -10.39 10.94
N MET A 179 -0.36 -11.11 10.16
CA MET A 179 -1.64 -11.62 10.64
C MET A 179 -1.48 -12.65 11.75
N GLN A 180 -0.43 -13.48 11.70
CA GLN A 180 -0.06 -14.39 12.78
C GLN A 180 0.33 -13.65 14.06
N SER A 181 1.05 -12.53 13.95
CA SER A 181 1.35 -11.67 15.10
C SER A 181 0.08 -11.02 15.66
N VAL A 182 -0.86 -10.59 14.81
CA VAL A 182 -2.15 -10.06 15.24
C VAL A 182 -2.98 -11.14 15.95
N ALA A 183 -3.01 -12.36 15.44
CA ALA A 183 -3.71 -13.47 16.08
C ALA A 183 -3.21 -13.73 17.51
N LEU A 184 -1.89 -13.81 17.69
CA LEU A 184 -1.27 -14.00 19.01
C LEU A 184 -1.56 -12.84 19.96
N GLY A 185 -1.55 -11.61 19.49
CA GLY A 185 -1.85 -10.42 20.31
C GLY A 185 -3.34 -10.27 20.64
N LEU A 186 -4.20 -11.07 20.01
CA LEU A 186 -5.63 -11.20 20.30
C LEU A 186 -5.94 -12.47 21.11
N ASP A 187 -4.92 -13.15 21.64
CA ASP A 187 -5.06 -14.41 22.38
C ASP A 187 -5.75 -15.53 21.57
N LEU A 188 -5.54 -15.53 20.24
CA LEU A 188 -5.98 -16.59 19.32
C LEU A 188 -4.83 -17.54 18.99
N SER A 189 -5.14 -18.66 18.33
CA SER A 189 -4.10 -19.52 17.74
C SER A 189 -3.29 -18.73 16.70
N GLN A 190 -1.98 -18.93 16.63
CA GLN A 190 -1.11 -18.18 15.71
C GLN A 190 -1.61 -18.28 14.25
N ASP A 191 -2.11 -19.44 13.86
CA ASP A 191 -2.61 -19.78 12.52
C ASP A 191 -4.08 -19.39 12.25
N PHE A 192 -4.74 -18.68 13.18
CA PHE A 192 -6.18 -18.41 13.12
C PHE A 192 -6.64 -17.77 11.80
N PHE A 193 -5.80 -16.92 11.20
CA PHE A 193 -6.11 -16.22 9.95
C PHE A 193 -5.62 -16.94 8.69
N ASP A 194 -4.79 -17.97 8.80
CA ASP A 194 -4.07 -18.54 7.65
C ASP A 194 -5.04 -19.02 6.55
N ARG A 195 -6.09 -19.77 6.92
CA ARG A 195 -7.15 -20.21 5.99
C ARG A 195 -8.07 -19.10 5.48
N LYS A 196 -7.99 -17.89 6.03
CA LYS A 196 -8.82 -16.74 5.62
C LYS A 196 -8.08 -15.85 4.62
N ILE A 197 -6.78 -16.05 4.46
CA ILE A 197 -5.90 -15.24 3.59
C ILE A 197 -5.16 -16.11 2.54
N ASP A 198 -5.42 -17.42 2.53
CA ASP A 198 -4.77 -18.42 1.67
C ASP A 198 -5.07 -18.24 0.17
N GLN A 199 -6.23 -17.68 -0.18
CA GLN A 199 -6.58 -17.33 -1.57
C GLN A 199 -5.83 -16.11 -2.12
N GLN A 200 -5.08 -15.41 -1.26
CA GLN A 200 -4.25 -14.25 -1.62
C GLN A 200 -5.02 -13.21 -2.46
N CYS A 201 -6.22 -12.84 -2.00
CA CYS A 201 -7.08 -11.83 -2.62
C CYS A 201 -6.51 -10.41 -2.45
N HIS A 202 -5.22 -10.21 -2.77
CA HIS A 202 -4.52 -8.94 -2.61
C HIS A 202 -4.61 -8.09 -3.87
N ASN A 203 -4.42 -6.79 -3.70
CA ASN A 203 -4.24 -5.84 -4.78
C ASN A 203 -2.94 -5.06 -4.55
N LEU A 204 -1.95 -5.32 -5.40
CA LEU A 204 -0.74 -4.51 -5.50
C LEU A 204 -1.04 -3.29 -6.35
N ARG A 205 -1.11 -2.13 -5.71
CA ARG A 205 -1.36 -0.84 -6.35
C ARG A 205 -0.06 -0.06 -6.47
N LEU A 206 0.41 0.15 -7.70
CA LEU A 206 1.50 1.06 -8.00
C LEU A 206 0.93 2.48 -8.15
N LEU A 207 1.58 3.46 -7.53
CA LEU A 207 1.14 4.87 -7.53
C LEU A 207 2.25 5.76 -8.06
N SER A 208 1.92 6.57 -9.06
CA SER A 208 2.76 7.69 -9.52
C SER A 208 2.02 9.00 -9.27
N TYR A 209 2.72 9.93 -8.63
CA TYR A 209 2.25 11.30 -8.38
C TYR A 209 3.14 12.26 -9.17
N PRO A 210 2.74 12.66 -10.38
CA PRO A 210 3.56 13.54 -11.19
C PRO A 210 3.76 14.92 -10.52
N PRO A 211 4.84 15.64 -10.85
CA PRO A 211 5.07 16.98 -10.30
C PRO A 211 3.93 17.94 -10.68
N ILE A 212 3.32 18.57 -9.69
CA ILE A 212 2.29 19.59 -9.86
C ILE A 212 2.94 20.96 -9.67
N LYS A 213 2.66 21.93 -10.57
CA LYS A 213 3.09 23.32 -10.33
C LYS A 213 2.38 23.85 -9.10
N ARG A 214 3.12 24.52 -8.21
CA ARG A 214 2.60 25.02 -6.92
C ARG A 214 1.33 25.85 -7.07
N ALA A 215 1.23 26.67 -8.13
CA ALA A 215 0.07 27.49 -8.43
C ALA A 215 -1.26 26.72 -8.57
N PHE A 216 -1.22 25.41 -8.88
CA PHE A 216 -2.43 24.60 -8.87
C PHE A 216 -2.88 24.22 -7.46
N LEU A 217 -1.94 24.02 -6.53
CA LEU A 217 -2.22 23.64 -5.13
C LEU A 217 -2.81 24.76 -4.27
N ASP A 218 -2.77 26.00 -4.76
CA ASP A 218 -3.28 27.18 -4.06
C ASP A 218 -4.83 27.31 -4.18
N GLY A 219 -5.49 26.41 -4.92
CA GLY A 219 -6.95 26.31 -4.97
C GLY A 219 -7.54 25.46 -3.83
N ASP A 220 -8.61 25.93 -3.20
CA ASP A 220 -9.28 25.23 -2.10
C ASP A 220 -9.72 23.79 -2.49
N GLY A 221 -9.28 22.81 -1.71
CA GLY A 221 -9.75 21.42 -1.79
C GLY A 221 -8.91 20.47 -2.66
N GLN A 222 -7.72 20.87 -3.12
CA GLN A 222 -6.79 19.96 -3.78
C GLN A 222 -6.01 19.10 -2.77
N ALA A 223 -6.10 17.78 -2.92
CA ALA A 223 -5.29 16.81 -2.21
C ALA A 223 -4.64 15.86 -3.25
N ARG A 224 -3.46 15.30 -2.93
CA ARG A 224 -2.83 14.29 -3.80
C ARG A 224 -3.56 12.94 -3.75
N ALA A 225 -4.23 12.68 -2.63
CA ALA A 225 -5.22 11.63 -2.45
C ALA A 225 -6.23 12.12 -1.42
N GLY A 226 -7.53 11.98 -1.70
CA GLY A 226 -8.58 12.31 -0.72
C GLY A 226 -8.54 11.42 0.53
N ALA A 227 -9.11 11.91 1.63
CA ALA A 227 -9.23 11.13 2.87
C ALA A 227 -10.12 9.89 2.64
N HIS A 228 -9.61 8.72 3.04
CA HIS A 228 -10.31 7.45 2.91
C HIS A 228 -9.88 6.46 3.99
N SER A 229 -10.63 5.37 4.10
CA SER A 229 -10.18 4.15 4.77
C SER A 229 -9.92 3.08 3.73
N ASP A 230 -8.80 2.37 3.86
CA ASP A 230 -8.49 1.21 3.02
C ASP A 230 -9.50 0.08 3.24
N TYR A 231 -9.69 -0.73 2.20
CA TYR A 231 -10.44 -1.99 2.27
C TYR A 231 -9.51 -3.14 2.65
N GLY A 232 -10.08 -4.22 3.21
CA GLY A 232 -9.34 -5.45 3.51
C GLY A 232 -8.85 -5.57 4.96
N THR A 233 -7.81 -6.38 5.16
CA THR A 233 -7.27 -6.72 6.49
C THR A 233 -6.06 -5.85 6.86
N LEU A 234 -5.11 -5.70 5.95
CA LEU A 234 -3.84 -5.01 6.15
C LEU A 234 -3.43 -4.28 4.86
N THR A 235 -2.91 -3.06 4.98
CA THR A 235 -2.22 -2.37 3.88
C THR A 235 -0.72 -2.31 4.18
N LEU A 236 0.10 -2.86 3.29
CA LEU A 236 1.55 -2.69 3.31
C LEU A 236 1.92 -1.50 2.41
N LEU A 237 2.20 -0.35 3.01
CA LEU A 237 2.50 0.88 2.30
C LEU A 237 4.01 1.15 2.28
N PHE A 238 4.60 1.03 1.09
CA PHE A 238 5.97 1.40 0.81
C PHE A 238 5.99 2.81 0.23
N GLN A 239 6.78 3.71 0.82
CA GLN A 239 6.98 5.05 0.30
C GLN A 239 8.45 5.23 -0.09
N TYR A 240 8.67 5.63 -1.35
CA TYR A 240 10.00 5.90 -1.86
C TYR A 240 10.05 7.34 -2.37
N TYR A 241 11.02 8.09 -1.85
CA TYR A 241 11.33 9.41 -2.39
C TYR A 241 12.44 9.22 -3.43
N LEU A 242 12.10 9.38 -4.71
CA LEU A 242 13.11 9.57 -5.75
C LEU A 242 13.88 10.85 -5.40
N ARG A 243 15.08 10.69 -4.82
CA ARG A 243 16.03 11.80 -4.71
C ARG A 243 16.42 12.16 -6.14
N ARG A 244 16.03 13.36 -6.57
CA ARG A 244 16.56 13.98 -7.79
C ARG A 244 17.99 14.42 -7.55
#